data_AF-A0A7Y1ZJR3-F1
#
_entry.id   AF-A0A7Y1ZJR3-F1
#
_cell.length_a   1.000
_cell.length_b   1.000
_cell.length_c   1.000
_cell.angle_alpha   90.00
_cell.angle_beta   90.00
_cell.angle_gamma   90.00
#
_symmetry.space_group_name_H-M   'P 1'
#
loop_
_entity.id
_entity.type
_entity.pdbx_description
1 polymer ?
#
loop_
_entity_poly.entity_id
_entity_poly.type
_entity_poly.pdbx_seq_one_letter_code
_entity_poly.pdbx_strand_id
1 'polypeptide(L)'
;MQSNLVSFIQVLRSHDVRVSPAESLDAVDVAATLGYADRSLLRDGLAMTLAKTPEEEVVFHECFDRFFRHELADFSMDDSANSEDSEAAEGEDPAGGESGDTAGEDAGNDGAEQESALEFAAESNATLQALMQSQLMQDLVNNDRNALTLAMNQAAEAVGLSDIELFTQRGQYTRRILDEMGEDQIRNAVIELEQEGSPALPLLQQYRDVLREQVRDYVEREYLLHAEGRNQQFMEDILAKTRL
;
A
#
# COMPACT_ATOMS: atom_id res chain seq x y z
N MET A 1 11.49 -0.16 -11.80
CA MET A 1 10.88 0.89 -12.64
C MET A 1 10.39 0.35 -13.99
N GLN A 2 11.24 -0.18 -14.88
CA GLN A 2 10.75 -0.90 -16.09
C GLN A 2 9.90 -2.13 -15.74
N SER A 3 10.22 -2.80 -14.63
CA SER A 3 9.43 -3.88 -14.03
C SER A 3 7.96 -3.47 -13.79
N ASN A 4 7.74 -2.26 -13.30
CA ASN A 4 6.42 -1.82 -12.88
C ASN A 4 5.49 -1.54 -14.05
N LEU A 5 6.01 -0.94 -15.13
CA LEU A 5 5.24 -0.73 -16.35
C LEU A 5 4.85 -2.07 -16.99
N VAL A 6 5.76 -3.06 -16.97
CA VAL A 6 5.45 -4.40 -17.48
C VAL A 6 4.37 -5.09 -16.63
N SER A 7 4.46 -5.01 -15.30
CA SER A 7 3.42 -5.52 -14.39
C SER A 7 2.09 -4.80 -14.59
N PHE A 8 2.11 -3.48 -14.77
CA PHE A 8 0.90 -2.72 -15.07
C PHE A 8 0.25 -3.15 -16.40
N ILE A 9 1.05 -3.38 -17.45
CA ILE A 9 0.54 -3.92 -18.72
C ILE A 9 -0.05 -5.32 -18.53
N GLN A 10 0.50 -6.14 -17.64
CA GLN A 10 -0.09 -7.43 -17.29
C GLN A 10 -1.46 -7.26 -16.61
N VAL A 11 -1.59 -6.31 -15.68
CA VAL A 11 -2.88 -5.95 -15.06
C VAL A 11 -3.88 -5.49 -16.12
N LEU A 12 -3.50 -4.58 -17.02
CA LEU A 12 -4.39 -4.14 -18.11
C LEU A 12 -4.91 -5.32 -18.95
N ARG A 13 -4.02 -6.27 -19.29
CA ARG A 13 -4.39 -7.49 -20.03
C ARG A 13 -5.32 -8.41 -19.25
N SER A 14 -5.24 -8.46 -17.92
CA SER A 14 -6.19 -9.22 -17.10
C SER A 14 -7.55 -8.55 -16.96
N HIS A 15 -7.64 -7.25 -17.27
CA HIS A 15 -8.88 -6.46 -17.27
C HIS A 15 -9.41 -6.19 -18.68
N ASP A 16 -9.21 -7.14 -19.61
CA ASP A 16 -9.67 -7.09 -21.01
C ASP A 16 -9.12 -5.95 -21.89
N VAL A 17 -8.15 -5.16 -21.42
CA VAL A 17 -7.47 -4.16 -22.26
C VAL A 17 -6.40 -4.87 -23.11
N ARG A 18 -6.63 -4.93 -24.42
CA ARG A 18 -5.77 -5.66 -25.35
C ARG A 18 -4.53 -4.87 -25.74
N VAL A 19 -3.50 -4.98 -24.92
CA VAL A 19 -2.18 -4.37 -25.17
C VAL A 19 -1.29 -5.30 -26.00
N SER A 20 -0.89 -4.86 -27.19
CA SER A 20 0.04 -5.57 -28.09
C SER A 20 1.52 -5.38 -27.69
N PRO A 21 2.46 -6.21 -28.19
CA PRO A 21 3.89 -5.99 -27.94
C PRO A 21 4.42 -4.66 -28.48
N ALA A 22 3.87 -4.16 -29.60
CA ALA A 22 4.25 -2.87 -30.16
C ALA A 22 3.82 -1.72 -29.22
N GLU A 23 2.56 -1.76 -28.76
CA GLU A 23 2.06 -0.78 -27.77
C GLU A 23 2.83 -0.84 -26.45
N SER A 24 3.31 -2.03 -26.06
CA SER A 24 4.17 -2.16 -24.87
C SER A 24 5.50 -1.42 -25.04
N LEU A 25 6.08 -1.40 -26.25
CA LEU A 25 7.28 -0.61 -26.55
C LEU A 25 6.96 0.88 -26.61
N ASP A 26 5.86 1.25 -27.26
CA ASP A 26 5.41 2.65 -27.34
C ASP A 26 5.19 3.23 -25.92
N ALA A 27 4.59 2.45 -25.02
CA ALA A 27 4.39 2.85 -23.63
C ALA A 27 5.71 3.04 -22.85
N VAL A 28 6.73 2.20 -23.12
CA VAL A 28 8.07 2.35 -22.55
C VAL A 28 8.71 3.65 -23.05
N ASP A 29 8.58 3.95 -24.34
CA ASP A 29 9.12 5.19 -24.92
C ASP A 29 8.39 6.43 -24.40
N VAL A 30 7.07 6.37 -24.21
CA VAL A 30 6.29 7.43 -23.55
C VAL A 30 6.75 7.66 -22.13
N ALA A 31 6.89 6.60 -21.32
CA ALA A 31 7.36 6.72 -19.94
C ALA A 31 8.79 7.29 -19.86
N ALA A 32 9.67 6.91 -20.79
CA ALA A 32 11.02 7.46 -20.88
C ALA A 32 11.03 8.94 -21.30
N THR A 33 10.05 9.38 -22.09
CA THR A 33 9.94 10.75 -22.60
C THR A 33 9.30 11.71 -21.59
N LEU A 34 8.19 11.30 -20.97
CA LEU A 34 7.44 12.12 -20.01
C LEU A 34 8.06 12.08 -18.61
N GLY A 35 8.74 10.99 -18.27
CA GLY A 35 9.25 10.74 -16.93
C GLY A 35 8.14 10.47 -15.91
N TYR A 36 8.53 10.44 -14.62
CA TYR A 36 7.64 10.08 -13.50
C TYR A 36 7.33 11.26 -12.56
N ALA A 37 7.73 12.48 -12.93
CA ALA A 37 7.59 13.65 -12.07
C ALA A 37 6.13 14.14 -11.99
N ASP A 38 5.40 14.05 -13.10
CA ASP A 38 3.99 14.40 -13.17
C ASP A 38 3.16 13.16 -13.46
N ARG A 39 2.47 12.68 -12.42
CA ARG A 39 1.60 11.50 -12.48
C ARG A 39 0.46 11.68 -13.49
N SER A 40 -0.13 12.86 -13.55
CA SER A 40 -1.26 13.11 -14.44
C SER A 40 -0.82 13.06 -15.90
N LEU A 41 0.31 13.69 -16.21
CA LEU A 41 0.90 13.68 -17.54
C LEU A 41 1.31 12.26 -17.97
N LEU A 42 1.92 11.49 -17.06
CA LEU A 42 2.29 10.10 -17.33
C LEU A 42 1.06 9.22 -17.59
N ARG A 43 0.02 9.36 -16.75
CA ARG A 43 -1.24 8.62 -16.90
C ARG A 43 -1.87 8.89 -18.26
N ASP A 44 -2.01 10.16 -18.62
CA ASP A 44 -2.69 10.56 -19.84
C ASP A 44 -1.86 10.16 -21.08
N GLY A 45 -0.52 10.28 -21.02
CA GLY A 45 0.37 9.81 -22.08
C GLY A 45 0.31 8.29 -22.29
N LEU A 46 0.28 7.52 -21.20
CA LEU A 46 0.15 6.06 -21.27
C LEU A 46 -1.23 5.65 -21.80
N ALA A 47 -2.31 6.32 -21.37
CA ALA A 47 -3.67 6.07 -21.86
C ALA A 47 -3.74 6.18 -23.39
N MET A 48 -3.11 7.22 -23.97
CA MET A 48 -3.07 7.43 -25.42
C MET A 48 -2.38 6.31 -26.21
N THR A 49 -1.50 5.54 -25.57
CA THR A 49 -0.79 4.42 -26.22
C THR A 49 -1.42 3.06 -25.94
N LEU A 50 -2.06 2.91 -24.78
CA LEU A 50 -2.51 1.61 -24.26
C LEU A 50 -4.03 1.40 -24.38
N ALA A 51 -4.82 2.47 -24.43
CA ALA A 51 -6.28 2.42 -24.59
C ALA A 51 -6.70 2.98 -25.95
N LYS A 52 -7.40 2.16 -26.76
CA LYS A 52 -7.82 2.50 -28.13
C LYS A 52 -9.29 2.91 -28.21
N THR A 53 -10.08 2.52 -27.22
CA THR A 53 -11.51 2.82 -27.16
C THR A 53 -11.84 3.56 -25.87
N PRO A 54 -12.93 4.36 -25.84
CA PRO A 54 -13.33 5.05 -24.63
C PRO A 54 -13.67 4.08 -23.48
N GLU A 55 -14.13 2.88 -23.79
CA GLU A 55 -14.34 1.83 -22.79
C GLU A 55 -13.02 1.34 -22.20
N GLU A 56 -12.00 1.10 -23.03
CA GLU A 56 -10.65 0.73 -22.58
C GLU A 56 -10.00 1.87 -21.76
N GLU A 57 -10.27 3.13 -22.10
CA GLU A 57 -9.74 4.30 -21.40
C GLU A 57 -10.28 4.40 -19.96
N VAL A 58 -11.57 4.11 -19.76
CA VAL A 58 -12.17 4.04 -18.41
C VAL A 58 -11.50 2.95 -17.57
N VAL A 59 -11.37 1.74 -18.12
CA VAL A 59 -10.72 0.61 -17.44
C VAL A 59 -9.25 0.91 -17.15
N PHE A 60 -8.56 1.55 -18.11
CA PHE A 60 -7.17 1.98 -17.96
C PHE A 60 -7.01 2.92 -16.77
N HIS A 61 -7.84 3.95 -16.66
CA HIS A 61 -7.75 4.93 -15.57
C HIS A 61 -7.98 4.28 -14.21
N GLU A 62 -8.99 3.42 -14.09
CA GLU A 62 -9.26 2.68 -12.85
C GLU A 62 -8.06 1.79 -12.47
N CYS A 63 -7.52 1.03 -13.42
CA CYS A 63 -6.35 0.19 -13.19
C CYS A 63 -5.13 1.03 -12.84
N PHE A 64 -4.91 2.17 -13.51
CA PHE A 64 -3.77 3.05 -13.27
C PHE A 64 -3.83 3.61 -11.85
N ASP A 65 -4.98 4.17 -11.45
CA ASP A 65 -5.14 4.74 -10.14
C ASP A 65 -4.99 3.68 -9.06
N ARG A 66 -5.58 2.49 -9.23
CA ARG A 66 -5.43 1.39 -8.27
C ARG A 66 -4.01 0.83 -8.20
N PHE A 67 -3.32 0.66 -9.33
CA PHE A 67 -1.97 0.08 -9.38
C PHE A 67 -0.92 1.07 -8.85
N PHE A 68 -0.98 2.32 -9.28
CA PHE A 68 0.03 3.33 -8.97
C PHE A 68 -0.24 4.12 -7.68
N ARG A 69 -1.44 4.08 -7.09
CA ARG A 69 -1.72 4.72 -5.77
C ARG A 69 -0.76 4.20 -4.69
N HIS A 70 -0.34 2.95 -4.83
CA HIS A 70 0.46 2.22 -3.84
C HIS A 70 1.97 2.21 -4.16
N GLU A 71 2.44 2.95 -5.18
CA GLU A 71 3.76 2.68 -5.79
C GLU A 71 4.97 3.30 -5.10
N LEU A 72 4.77 4.19 -4.13
CA LEU A 72 5.83 4.50 -3.17
C LEU A 72 5.55 3.67 -1.93
N ALA A 73 6.35 2.63 -1.70
CA ALA A 73 6.47 2.05 -0.38
C ALA A 73 7.09 3.10 0.54
N ASP A 74 6.24 4.02 1.01
CA ASP A 74 6.64 5.08 1.91
C ASP A 74 6.38 4.62 3.34
N PHE A 75 7.45 4.17 3.97
CA PHE A 75 7.46 3.85 5.39
C PHE A 75 7.69 5.11 6.25
N SER A 76 7.71 6.31 5.65
CA SER A 76 7.82 7.55 6.40
C SER A 76 6.51 7.87 7.13
N MET A 77 6.68 8.48 8.29
CA MET A 77 5.61 8.81 9.22
C MET A 77 4.86 10.09 8.85
N ASP A 78 5.37 10.87 7.89
CA ASP A 78 4.85 12.18 7.51
C ASP A 78 3.62 12.13 6.59
N ASP A 79 3.35 11.00 5.92
CA ASP A 79 2.32 10.94 4.86
C ASP A 79 1.00 10.28 5.30
N SER A 80 0.89 9.81 6.55
CA SER A 80 -0.37 9.26 7.09
C SER A 80 -1.51 10.29 7.22
N ALA A 81 -1.25 11.56 6.91
CA ALA A 81 -2.22 12.65 6.98
C ALA A 81 -2.95 12.95 5.66
N ASN A 82 -2.62 12.29 4.53
CA ASN A 82 -3.17 12.68 3.22
C ASN A 82 -3.94 11.58 2.46
N SER A 83 -4.29 10.47 3.11
CA SER A 83 -5.13 9.40 2.56
C SER A 83 -6.53 9.37 3.19
N GLU A 84 -7.16 10.53 3.40
CA GLU A 84 -8.61 10.63 3.62
C GLU A 84 -9.36 10.66 2.28
N ASP A 85 -9.35 9.54 1.55
CA ASP A 85 -10.31 9.33 0.43
C ASP A 85 -11.61 8.77 1.03
N SER A 86 -12.46 9.69 1.46
CA SER A 86 -13.79 9.44 2.00
C SER A 86 -14.77 9.13 0.88
N GLU A 87 -14.96 7.85 0.58
CA GLU A 87 -16.09 7.36 -0.23
C GLU A 87 -17.22 6.81 0.68
N ALA A 88 -18.37 7.48 0.56
CA ALA A 88 -19.76 7.05 0.83
C ALA A 88 -20.47 7.57 2.10
N ALA A 89 -21.20 8.69 1.92
CA ALA A 89 -22.66 8.73 2.18
C ALA A 89 -23.28 10.00 1.55
N GLU A 90 -24.12 9.83 0.54
CA GLU A 90 -25.03 10.90 0.11
C GLU A 90 -26.12 11.16 1.16
N GLY A 91 -26.41 12.44 1.42
CA GLY A 91 -27.59 12.87 2.17
C GLY A 91 -27.55 14.32 2.68
N GLU A 92 -27.98 15.26 1.83
CA GLU A 92 -28.66 16.53 2.13
C GLU A 92 -27.98 17.61 3.04
N ASP A 93 -27.64 18.74 2.41
CA ASP A 93 -27.32 20.07 2.99
C ASP A 93 -28.61 20.84 3.44
N PRO A 94 -28.55 22.03 4.08
CA PRO A 94 -27.53 22.64 4.96
C PRO A 94 -28.14 23.35 6.21
N ALA A 95 -27.35 23.62 7.27
CA ALA A 95 -27.60 24.76 8.18
C ALA A 95 -26.41 25.12 9.10
N GLY A 96 -25.69 26.18 8.74
CA GLY A 96 -25.24 27.29 9.59
C GLY A 96 -24.48 27.03 10.90
N GLY A 97 -23.21 27.43 10.94
CA GLY A 97 -22.46 27.66 12.18
C GLY A 97 -21.06 28.22 11.93
N GLU A 98 -20.89 29.52 12.18
CA GLU A 98 -19.69 30.32 11.99
C GLU A 98 -18.49 29.97 12.90
N SER A 99 -17.30 30.28 12.36
CA SER A 99 -16.09 30.80 13.03
C SER A 99 -15.15 29.83 13.78
N GLY A 100 -13.88 29.87 13.38
CA GLY A 100 -12.76 29.29 14.11
C GLY A 100 -11.45 29.30 13.32
N ASP A 101 -10.98 30.48 12.92
CA ASP A 101 -9.58 30.73 12.53
C ASP A 101 -8.66 30.36 13.71
N THR A 102 -7.79 29.36 13.55
CA THR A 102 -6.56 29.18 14.36
C THR A 102 -5.55 28.30 13.62
N ALA A 103 -4.47 28.96 13.21
CA ALA A 103 -3.08 28.51 13.26
C ALA A 103 -2.72 27.19 12.56
N GLY A 104 -2.18 27.35 11.34
CA GLY A 104 -1.05 26.53 10.91
C GLY A 104 0.19 26.83 11.76
N GLU A 105 1.17 25.93 11.65
CA GLU A 105 2.50 25.95 12.28
C GLU A 105 2.59 25.26 13.66
N ASP A 106 2.53 23.92 13.72
CA ASP A 106 3.29 23.15 14.74
C ASP A 106 3.59 21.67 14.37
N ALA A 107 3.66 21.30 13.08
CA ALA A 107 3.88 19.90 12.68
C ALA A 107 5.36 19.43 12.79
N GLY A 108 6.27 20.25 13.30
CA GLY A 108 7.71 19.99 13.28
C GLY A 108 8.34 19.59 14.63
N ASN A 109 7.62 19.72 15.74
CA ASN A 109 8.18 19.52 17.09
C ASN A 109 7.69 18.23 17.79
N ASP A 110 6.54 17.69 17.38
CA ASP A 110 5.93 16.51 18.02
C ASP A 110 6.74 15.21 17.79
N GLY A 111 7.23 14.98 16.56
CA GLY A 111 7.94 13.74 16.22
C GLY A 111 9.23 13.50 17.01
N ALA A 112 10.01 14.57 17.26
CA ALA A 112 11.25 14.47 18.03
C ALA A 112 11.01 14.25 19.54
N GLU A 113 9.93 14.84 20.09
CA GLU A 113 9.53 14.60 21.48
C GLU A 113 9.01 13.18 21.68
N GLN A 114 8.28 12.65 20.69
CA GLN A 114 7.72 11.30 20.72
C GLN A 114 8.79 10.21 20.52
N GLU A 115 9.78 10.42 19.66
CA GLU A 115 10.96 9.53 19.53
C GLU A 115 11.72 9.42 20.85
N SER A 116 11.92 10.55 21.52
CA SER A 116 12.57 10.59 22.84
C SER A 116 11.76 9.86 23.92
N ALA A 117 10.43 9.85 23.82
CA ALA A 117 9.54 9.15 24.74
C ALA A 117 9.62 7.63 24.57
N LEU A 118 9.74 7.14 23.33
CA LEU A 118 9.91 5.71 23.05
C LEU A 118 11.27 5.19 23.52
N GLU A 119 12.34 5.96 23.31
CA GLU A 119 13.68 5.60 23.80
C GLU A 119 13.74 5.60 25.35
N PHE A 120 13.15 6.60 26.00
CA PHE A 120 13.05 6.63 27.47
C PHE A 120 12.21 5.47 28.03
N ALA A 121 11.09 5.12 27.39
CA ALA A 121 10.30 3.96 27.78
C ALA A 121 11.11 2.66 27.65
N ALA A 122 11.94 2.54 26.61
CA ALA A 122 12.78 1.36 26.38
C ALA A 122 13.87 1.16 27.42
N GLU A 123 14.37 2.23 28.07
CA GLU A 123 15.30 2.10 29.19
C GLU A 123 14.67 1.45 30.43
N SER A 124 13.36 1.65 30.60
CA SER A 124 12.61 1.17 31.78
C SER A 124 11.94 -0.19 31.57
N ASN A 125 11.81 -0.63 30.31
CA ASN A 125 11.11 -1.87 29.96
C ASN A 125 11.98 -2.80 29.09
N ALA A 126 12.29 -3.99 29.62
CA ALA A 126 13.12 -5.00 28.95
C ALA A 126 12.46 -5.59 27.68
N THR A 127 11.12 -5.67 27.61
CA THR A 127 10.42 -6.17 26.40
C THR A 127 10.55 -5.16 25.26
N LEU A 128 10.34 -3.88 25.58
CA LEU A 128 10.48 -2.78 24.63
C LEU A 128 11.93 -2.61 24.19
N GLN A 129 12.90 -2.79 25.10
CA GLN A 129 14.31 -2.80 24.75
C GLN A 129 14.66 -3.92 23.75
N ALA A 130 14.12 -5.12 23.94
CA ALA A 130 14.30 -6.23 23.00
C ALA A 130 13.63 -5.93 21.64
N LEU A 131 12.44 -5.30 21.64
CA LEU A 131 11.78 -4.87 20.42
C LEU A 131 12.61 -3.85 19.65
N MET A 132 13.16 -2.82 20.32
CA MET A 132 14.02 -1.81 19.70
C MET A 132 15.30 -2.42 19.09
N GLN A 133 15.74 -3.57 19.61
CA GLN A 133 16.87 -4.33 19.06
C GLN A 133 16.47 -5.30 17.93
N SER A 134 15.18 -5.49 17.66
CA SER A 134 14.73 -6.31 16.54
C SER A 134 15.05 -5.63 15.20
N GLN A 135 15.34 -6.44 14.17
CA GLN A 135 15.69 -5.93 12.85
C GLN A 135 14.56 -5.09 12.25
N LEU A 136 13.31 -5.59 12.30
CA LEU A 136 12.14 -4.89 11.78
C LEU A 136 11.98 -3.50 12.40
N MET A 137 12.16 -3.39 13.72
CA MET A 137 12.00 -2.12 14.40
C MET A 137 13.14 -1.14 14.07
N GLN A 138 14.38 -1.64 13.95
CA GLN A 138 15.51 -0.80 13.50
C GLN A 138 15.29 -0.28 12.08
N ASP A 139 14.79 -1.13 11.19
CA ASP A 139 14.51 -0.74 9.80
C ASP A 139 13.38 0.29 9.73
N LEU A 140 12.36 0.18 10.58
CA LEU A 140 11.27 1.16 10.70
C LEU A 140 11.75 2.50 11.26
N VAL A 141 12.48 2.50 12.39
CA VAL A 141 13.01 3.74 13.02
C VAL A 141 13.96 4.47 12.08
N ASN A 142 14.84 3.74 11.38
CA ASN A 142 15.79 4.34 10.44
C ASN A 142 15.17 4.64 9.07
N ASN A 143 13.90 4.28 8.85
CA ASN A 143 13.22 4.34 7.55
C ASN A 143 14.06 3.70 6.42
N ASP A 144 14.65 2.53 6.68
CA ASP A 144 15.39 1.77 5.68
C ASP A 144 14.42 1.07 4.72
N ARG A 145 13.91 1.86 3.78
CA ARG A 145 12.94 1.42 2.75
C ARG A 145 13.42 0.19 1.98
N ASN A 146 14.74 0.06 1.76
CA ASN A 146 15.29 -1.07 1.01
C ASN A 146 15.24 -2.35 1.84
N ALA A 147 15.64 -2.27 3.11
CA ALA A 147 15.58 -3.40 4.03
C ALA A 147 14.13 -3.86 4.26
N LEU A 148 13.20 -2.92 4.49
CA LEU A 148 11.78 -3.21 4.69
C LEU A 148 11.15 -3.86 3.46
N THR A 149 11.44 -3.33 2.27
CA THR A 149 10.95 -3.91 1.01
C THR A 149 11.50 -5.32 0.81
N LEU A 150 12.78 -5.56 1.10
CA LEU A 150 13.39 -6.88 0.99
C LEU A 150 12.75 -7.87 1.97
N ALA A 151 12.59 -7.49 3.24
CA ALA A 151 11.97 -8.30 4.28
C ALA A 151 10.52 -8.66 3.91
N MET A 152 9.75 -7.68 3.43
CA MET A 152 8.37 -7.89 2.97
C MET A 152 8.30 -8.88 1.80
N ASN A 153 9.18 -8.74 0.80
CA ASN A 153 9.23 -9.67 -0.34
C ASN A 153 9.56 -11.11 0.12
N GLN A 154 10.52 -11.27 1.03
CA GLN A 154 10.89 -12.58 1.58
C GLN A 154 9.74 -13.21 2.38
N ALA A 155 9.08 -12.42 3.21
CA ALA A 155 7.92 -12.88 3.98
C ALA A 155 6.75 -13.28 3.07
N ALA A 156 6.50 -12.52 2.00
CA ALA A 156 5.48 -12.85 1.01
C ALA A 156 5.78 -14.15 0.25
N GLU A 157 7.04 -14.37 -0.13
CA GLU A 157 7.48 -15.62 -0.76
C GLU A 157 7.31 -16.81 0.20
N ALA A 158 7.74 -16.68 1.46
CA ALA A 158 7.62 -17.73 2.48
C ALA A 158 6.17 -18.13 2.75
N VAL A 159 5.25 -17.17 2.69
CA VAL A 159 3.81 -17.37 2.93
C VAL A 159 3.08 -17.88 1.68
N GLY A 160 3.69 -17.77 0.50
CA GLY A 160 3.11 -18.20 -0.79
C GLY A 160 2.11 -17.19 -1.38
N LEU A 161 2.37 -15.89 -1.25
CA LEU A 161 1.44 -14.85 -1.70
C LEU A 161 1.08 -14.94 -3.20
N SER A 162 1.96 -15.46 -4.04
CA SER A 162 1.72 -15.67 -5.48
C SER A 162 0.51 -16.57 -5.79
N ASP A 163 0.15 -17.43 -4.83
CA ASP A 163 -0.97 -18.36 -4.92
C ASP A 163 -2.30 -17.74 -4.48
N ILE A 164 -2.34 -16.42 -4.27
CA ILE A 164 -3.59 -15.72 -3.96
C ILE A 164 -4.57 -15.85 -5.14
N GLU A 165 -5.82 -16.18 -4.82
CA GLU A 165 -6.88 -16.37 -5.82
C GLU A 165 -8.14 -15.60 -5.47
N LEU A 166 -8.48 -15.48 -4.18
CA LEU A 166 -9.75 -14.90 -3.76
C LEU A 166 -9.50 -13.60 -2.99
N PHE A 167 -10.34 -12.58 -3.24
CA PHE A 167 -10.23 -11.31 -2.53
C PHE A 167 -10.37 -11.46 -1.00
N THR A 168 -11.11 -12.47 -0.55
CA THR A 168 -11.30 -12.79 0.88
C THR A 168 -10.03 -13.28 1.57
N GLN A 169 -9.04 -13.75 0.80
CA GLN A 169 -7.75 -14.20 1.32
C GLN A 169 -6.81 -13.02 1.63
N ARG A 170 -7.08 -11.81 1.13
CA ARG A 170 -6.20 -10.64 1.30
C ARG A 170 -5.85 -10.39 2.76
N GLY A 171 -6.85 -10.31 3.65
CA GLY A 171 -6.60 -10.10 5.08
C GLY A 171 -5.81 -11.22 5.75
N GLN A 172 -6.00 -12.47 5.31
CA GLN A 172 -5.24 -13.62 5.82
C GLN A 172 -3.77 -13.54 5.40
N TYR A 173 -3.51 -13.20 4.13
CA TYR A 173 -2.15 -13.03 3.63
C TYR A 173 -1.44 -11.84 4.29
N THR A 174 -2.11 -10.69 4.43
CA THR A 174 -1.57 -9.53 5.15
C THR A 174 -1.11 -9.91 6.55
N ARG A 175 -1.96 -10.63 7.31
CA ARG A 175 -1.60 -11.08 8.65
C ARG A 175 -0.41 -12.05 8.65
N ARG A 176 -0.44 -13.08 7.78
CA ARG A 176 0.65 -14.07 7.71
C ARG A 176 1.99 -13.42 7.35
N ILE A 177 2.00 -12.43 6.47
CA ILE A 177 3.21 -11.68 6.09
C ILE A 177 3.71 -10.84 7.27
N LEU A 178 2.83 -10.11 7.96
CA LEU A 178 3.20 -9.35 9.16
C LEU A 178 3.77 -10.24 10.26
N ASP A 179 3.14 -11.39 10.50
CA ASP A 179 3.60 -12.38 11.49
C ASP A 179 5.01 -12.91 11.10
N GLU A 180 5.24 -13.22 9.81
CA GLU A 180 6.55 -13.67 9.29
C GLU A 180 7.62 -12.57 9.35
N MET A 181 7.25 -11.30 9.16
CA MET A 181 8.15 -10.16 9.35
C MET A 181 8.51 -9.91 10.83
N GLY A 182 7.77 -10.51 11.77
CA GLY A 182 8.00 -10.35 13.20
C GLY A 182 7.19 -9.23 13.88
N GLU A 183 6.10 -8.76 13.26
CA GLU A 183 5.24 -7.70 13.81
C GLU A 183 4.59 -8.09 15.15
N ASP A 184 4.49 -9.39 15.46
CA ASP A 184 3.97 -9.87 16.75
C ASP A 184 4.65 -9.21 17.97
N GLN A 185 5.95 -8.87 17.86
CA GLN A 185 6.67 -8.17 18.92
C GLN A 185 6.16 -6.74 19.10
N ILE A 186 5.90 -6.02 18.00
CA ILE A 186 5.31 -4.67 18.00
C ILE A 186 3.90 -4.73 18.59
N ARG A 187 3.09 -5.69 18.15
CA ARG A 187 1.71 -5.89 18.63
C ARG A 187 1.64 -6.09 20.14
N ASN A 188 2.53 -6.93 20.69
CA ASN A 188 2.58 -7.19 22.13
C ASN A 188 3.04 -5.94 22.91
N ALA A 189 4.04 -5.22 22.41
CA ALA A 189 4.51 -3.99 23.04
C ALA A 189 3.45 -2.88 23.02
N VAL A 190 2.65 -2.75 21.95
CA VAL A 190 1.52 -1.81 21.92
C VAL A 190 0.50 -2.13 23.03
N ILE A 191 0.16 -3.40 23.22
CA ILE A 191 -0.78 -3.83 24.28
C ILE A 191 -0.22 -3.50 25.68
N GLU A 192 1.08 -3.68 25.89
CA GLU A 192 1.75 -3.38 27.16
C GLU A 192 1.74 -1.87 27.44
N LEU A 193 2.13 -1.04 26.47
CA LEU A 193 2.12 0.42 26.59
C LEU A 193 0.71 0.99 26.80
N GLU A 194 -0.30 0.38 26.19
CA GLU A 194 -1.71 0.76 26.39
C GLU A 194 -2.16 0.50 27.83
N GLN A 195 -1.74 -0.62 28.43
CA GLN A 195 -2.04 -0.93 29.84
C GLN A 195 -1.34 0.01 30.81
N GLU A 196 -0.12 0.44 30.48
CA GLU A 196 0.69 1.35 31.29
C GLU A 196 0.31 2.83 31.11
N GLY A 197 -0.46 3.17 30.06
CA GLY A 197 -0.78 4.55 29.71
C GLY A 197 0.47 5.35 29.31
N SER A 198 1.43 4.70 28.67
CA SER A 198 2.72 5.30 28.32
C SER A 198 2.60 6.36 27.22
N PRO A 199 3.33 7.49 27.31
CA PRO A 199 3.37 8.49 26.26
C PRO A 199 4.03 8.00 24.97
N ALA A 200 4.72 6.86 24.99
CA ALA A 200 5.34 6.25 23.81
C ALA A 200 4.34 5.46 22.92
N LEU A 201 3.12 5.23 23.42
CA LEU A 201 2.09 4.45 22.71
C LEU A 201 1.75 4.99 21.31
N PRO A 202 1.51 6.30 21.11
CA PRO A 202 1.10 6.81 19.80
C PRO A 202 2.16 6.57 18.72
N LEU A 203 3.44 6.75 19.07
CA LEU A 203 4.54 6.55 18.13
C LEU A 203 4.65 5.09 17.68
N LEU A 204 4.55 4.14 18.63
CA LEU A 204 4.62 2.72 18.28
C LEU A 204 3.40 2.28 17.46
N GLN A 205 2.21 2.83 17.75
CA GLN A 205 1.02 2.63 16.94
C GLN A 205 1.22 3.14 15.51
N GLN A 206 1.85 4.31 15.34
CA GLN A 206 2.14 4.87 14.02
C GLN A 206 3.07 3.95 13.20
N TYR A 207 4.18 3.50 13.78
CA TYR A 207 5.07 2.54 13.10
C TYR A 207 4.34 1.25 12.67
N ARG A 208 3.49 0.71 13.55
CA ARG A 208 2.68 -0.48 13.27
C ARG A 208 1.69 -0.22 12.13
N ASP A 209 1.02 0.91 12.16
CA ASP A 209 -0.06 1.23 11.22
C ASP A 209 0.51 1.46 9.82
N VAL A 210 1.65 2.17 9.72
CA VAL A 210 2.42 2.31 8.47
C VAL A 210 2.86 0.95 7.93
N LEU A 211 3.47 0.09 8.76
CA LEU A 211 3.88 -1.25 8.32
C LEU A 211 2.69 -2.07 7.80
N ARG A 212 1.55 -2.03 8.51
CA ARG A 212 0.34 -2.78 8.15
C ARG A 212 -0.27 -2.28 6.85
N GLU A 213 -0.30 -0.97 6.63
CA GLU A 213 -0.75 -0.37 5.37
C GLU A 213 0.13 -0.82 4.21
N GLN A 214 1.45 -0.72 4.35
CA GLN A 214 2.41 -1.13 3.31
C GLN A 214 2.26 -2.62 2.94
N VAL A 215 2.11 -3.51 3.92
CA VAL A 215 1.88 -4.94 3.64
C VAL A 215 0.51 -5.19 3.00
N ARG A 216 -0.53 -4.47 3.41
CA ARG A 216 -1.87 -4.58 2.79
C ARG A 216 -1.83 -4.19 1.31
N ASP A 217 -1.13 -3.10 1.00
CA ASP A 217 -1.01 -2.56 -0.35
C ASP A 217 -0.21 -3.48 -1.26
N TYR A 218 0.85 -4.09 -0.72
CA TYR A 218 1.62 -5.10 -1.41
C TYR A 218 0.77 -6.34 -1.74
N VAL A 219 -0.02 -6.84 -0.78
CA VAL A 219 -0.96 -7.96 -1.00
C VAL A 219 -2.04 -7.61 -2.01
N GLU A 220 -2.55 -6.38 -2.02
CA GLU A 220 -3.50 -5.91 -3.03
C GLU A 220 -2.91 -5.94 -4.43
N ARG A 221 -1.67 -5.48 -4.58
CA ARG A 221 -0.97 -5.49 -5.87
C ARG A 221 -0.75 -6.90 -6.40
N GLU A 222 -0.34 -7.83 -5.54
CA GLU A 222 -0.15 -9.22 -5.92
C GLU A 222 -1.49 -9.89 -6.28
N TYR A 223 -2.57 -9.58 -5.55
CA TYR A 223 -3.92 -10.02 -5.93
C TYR A 223 -4.33 -9.50 -7.31
N LEU A 224 -4.11 -8.21 -7.59
CA LEU A 224 -4.38 -7.61 -8.89
C LEU A 224 -3.60 -8.29 -10.01
N LEU A 225 -2.33 -8.57 -9.78
CA LEU A 225 -1.43 -9.15 -10.77
C LEU A 225 -1.75 -10.62 -11.08
N HIS A 226 -2.18 -11.38 -10.08
CA HIS A 226 -2.28 -12.84 -10.19
C HIS A 226 -3.71 -13.39 -10.15
N ALA A 227 -4.61 -12.80 -9.38
CA ALA A 227 -5.90 -13.39 -9.08
C ALA A 227 -7.06 -12.86 -9.93
N GLU A 228 -7.09 -11.56 -10.25
CA GLU A 228 -8.25 -10.94 -10.91
C GLU A 228 -8.47 -11.50 -12.33
N GLY A 229 -7.40 -11.67 -13.11
CA GLY A 229 -7.46 -12.31 -14.43
C GLY A 229 -7.75 -13.81 -14.41
N ARG A 230 -7.33 -14.54 -13.36
CA ARG A 230 -7.58 -15.99 -13.23
C ARG A 230 -9.03 -16.30 -12.85
N ASN A 231 -9.67 -15.46 -12.02
CA ASN A 231 -11.05 -15.65 -11.61
C ASN A 231 -12.05 -15.51 -12.77
N GLN A 232 -11.85 -14.54 -13.66
CA GLN A 232 -12.69 -14.40 -14.86
C GLN A 232 -12.56 -15.64 -15.76
N GLN A 233 -11.32 -16.06 -16.06
CA GLN A 233 -11.06 -17.26 -16.85
C GLN A 233 -11.64 -18.53 -16.20
N PHE A 234 -11.51 -18.68 -14.89
CA PHE A 234 -12.08 -19.81 -14.14
C PHE A 234 -13.60 -19.84 -14.20
N MET A 235 -14.26 -18.68 -14.02
CA MET A 235 -15.72 -18.56 -14.12
C MET A 235 -16.21 -18.82 -15.55
N GLU A 236 -15.51 -18.32 -16.57
CA GLU A 236 -15.78 -18.65 -17.97
C GLU A 236 -15.64 -20.16 -18.25
N ASP A 237 -14.60 -20.80 -17.72
CA ASP A 237 -14.36 -22.23 -17.88
C ASP A 237 -15.46 -23.07 -17.20
N ILE A 238 -15.91 -22.67 -16.00
CA ILE A 238 -17.03 -23.31 -15.32
C ILE A 238 -18.31 -23.14 -16.14
N LEU A 239 -18.61 -21.93 -16.60
CA LEU A 239 -19.81 -21.65 -17.39
C LEU A 239 -19.79 -22.39 -18.74
N ALA A 240 -18.62 -22.51 -19.37
CA ALA A 240 -18.44 -23.27 -20.60
C ALA A 240 -18.65 -24.77 -20.40
N LYS A 241 -18.14 -25.33 -19.28
CA LYS A 241 -18.31 -26.75 -18.91
C LYS A 241 -19.70 -27.08 -18.38
N THR A 242 -20.45 -26.09 -17.90
CA THR A 242 -21.80 -26.25 -17.32
C THR A 242 -22.92 -26.01 -18.32
N ARG A 243 -22.63 -25.87 -19.63
CA ARG A 243 -23.68 -25.83 -20.66
C ARG A 243 -24.44 -27.16 -20.71
N LEU A 244 -25.62 -27.16 -20.09
CA LEU A 244 -26.70 -28.16 -20.19
C LEU A 244 -27.30 -28.22 -21.60
#